data_AF-A0AAD8UAN6-F1
#
_entry.id   AF-A0AAD8UAN6-F1
#
_cell.length_a   1.000
_cell.length_b   1.000
_cell.length_c   1.000
_cell.angle_alpha   90.00
_cell.angle_beta   90.00
_cell.angle_gamma   90.00
#
_symmetry.space_group_name_H-M   'P 1'
#
loop_
_entity.id
_entity.type
_entity.pdbx_description
1 polymer ?
#
loop_
_entity_poly.entity_id
_entity_poly.type
_entity_poly.pdbx_seq_one_letter_code
_entity_poly.pdbx_strand_id
1 'polypeptide(L)'
;MSYSKILLISAVLAAVEARFGQEQVPVQAVSSLQAGNPGEAATLAGGIPGVLLAAADPCDKLTLADKIAALGTGADVLEAAKGVVAAEQNFNPFVVSVPSICGDASLPATEALRGIVPLVDPAVTGSDAENANSATSLQNPFDATGLSVAEVMQAQGFSNFTVKGQAAGGAAAGGNANAGNNNGNANTGNANTGNANNNQNNGNKNNNNN
;
A
#
# COMPACT_ATOMS: atom_id res chain seq x y z
N MET A 1 -14.99 36.73 22.68
CA MET A 1 -13.76 35.92 22.48
C MET A 1 -12.75 36.78 21.76
N SER A 2 -11.49 36.83 22.22
CA SER A 2 -10.44 37.61 21.53
C SER A 2 -10.01 36.92 20.24
N TYR A 3 -9.66 37.67 19.20
CA TYR A 3 -9.25 37.15 17.88
C TYR A 3 -8.11 36.12 17.96
N SER A 4 -7.15 36.28 18.88
CA SER A 4 -6.10 35.27 19.11
C SER A 4 -6.62 33.93 19.64
N LYS A 5 -7.73 33.92 20.40
CA LYS A 5 -8.34 32.68 20.89
C LYS A 5 -9.06 31.93 19.77
N ILE A 6 -9.65 32.66 18.81
CA ILE A 6 -10.31 32.06 17.65
C ILE A 6 -9.25 31.47 16.71
N LEU A 7 -8.16 32.18 16.42
CA LEU A 7 -7.07 31.67 15.58
C LEU A 7 -6.40 30.42 16.16
N LEU A 8 -6.15 30.38 17.48
CA LEU A 8 -5.60 29.19 18.13
C LEU A 8 -6.56 28.01 18.11
N ILE A 9 -7.86 28.25 18.32
CA ILE A 9 -8.89 27.20 18.25
C ILE A 9 -9.00 26.65 16.82
N SER A 10 -9.00 27.51 15.80
CA SER A 10 -9.02 27.09 14.39
C SER A 10 -7.76 26.33 13.98
N ALA A 11 -6.58 26.75 14.45
CA ALA A 11 -5.33 26.04 14.19
C ALA A 11 -5.29 24.67 14.87
N VAL A 12 -5.82 24.56 16.09
CA VAL A 12 -5.91 23.28 16.82
C VAL A 12 -6.97 22.37 16.19
N LEU A 13 -8.13 22.88 15.78
CA LEU A 13 -9.15 22.09 15.06
C LEU A 13 -8.61 21.56 13.74
N ALA A 14 -7.97 22.42 12.92
CA ALA A 14 -7.33 21.98 11.68
C ALA A 14 -6.24 20.93 11.92
N ALA A 15 -5.46 21.06 13.00
CA ALA A 15 -4.43 20.07 13.36
C ALA A 15 -5.02 18.74 13.85
N VAL A 16 -6.18 18.77 14.53
CA VAL A 16 -6.88 17.56 15.03
C VAL A 16 -7.61 16.84 13.89
N GLU A 17 -8.30 17.59 13.03
CA GLU A 17 -8.94 17.06 11.80
C GLU A 17 -7.90 16.44 10.86
N ALA A 18 -6.73 17.07 10.72
CA ALA A 18 -5.65 16.55 9.88
C ALA A 18 -5.03 15.24 10.39
N ARG A 19 -5.01 14.98 11.71
CA ARG A 19 -4.32 13.78 12.26
C ARG A 19 -5.22 12.61 12.66
N PHE A 20 -6.44 12.85 13.14
CA PHE A 20 -7.35 11.78 13.56
C PHE A 20 -8.60 11.67 12.68
N GLY A 21 -8.92 12.70 11.90
CA GLY A 21 -10.08 12.70 11.01
C GLY A 21 -9.90 11.81 9.79
N GLN A 22 -8.69 11.79 9.21
CA GLN A 22 -8.45 11.14 7.92
C GLN A 22 -8.52 9.61 7.96
N GLU A 23 -8.17 8.96 9.08
CA GLU A 23 -8.34 7.50 9.23
C GLU A 23 -9.82 7.10 9.40
N GLN A 24 -10.66 8.02 9.89
CA GLN A 24 -12.08 7.77 10.15
C GLN A 24 -12.92 7.97 8.89
N VAL A 25 -12.57 8.91 8.01
CA VAL A 25 -13.32 9.17 6.77
C VAL A 25 -13.59 7.89 5.95
N PRO A 26 -12.60 7.02 5.66
CA PRO A 26 -12.85 5.77 4.94
C PRO A 26 -13.66 4.77 5.75
N VAL A 27 -13.49 4.73 7.09
CA VAL A 27 -14.29 3.87 7.98
C VAL A 27 -15.77 4.21 7.89
N GLN A 28 -16.13 5.49 8.05
CA GLN A 28 -17.53 5.90 7.96
C GLN A 28 -18.09 5.66 6.56
N ALA A 29 -17.37 6.02 5.50
CA ALA A 29 -17.80 5.80 4.12
C ALA A 29 -18.14 4.32 3.87
N VAL A 30 -17.24 3.40 4.22
CA VAL A 30 -17.43 1.96 4.01
C VAL A 30 -18.51 1.40 4.93
N SER A 31 -18.57 1.83 6.19
CA SER A 31 -19.59 1.33 7.14
C SER A 31 -21.02 1.71 6.75
N SER A 32 -21.18 2.78 5.96
CA SER A 32 -22.48 3.28 5.51
C SER A 32 -23.02 2.58 4.26
N LEU A 33 -22.19 1.76 3.60
CA LEU A 33 -22.57 1.06 2.37
C LEU A 33 -23.69 0.06 2.63
N GLN A 34 -24.68 0.06 1.73
CA GLN A 34 -25.76 -0.93 1.69
C GLN A 34 -25.46 -2.00 0.62
N ALA A 35 -24.20 -2.44 0.56
CA ALA A 35 -23.68 -3.39 -0.42
C ALA A 35 -23.07 -4.63 0.26
N GLY A 36 -23.00 -5.74 -0.50
CA GLY A 36 -22.58 -7.05 0.02
C GLY A 36 -23.60 -7.72 0.92
N ASN A 37 -23.16 -8.75 1.66
CA ASN A 37 -23.99 -9.45 2.63
C ASN A 37 -24.22 -8.61 3.89
N PRO A 38 -25.30 -8.87 4.65
CA PRO A 38 -25.53 -8.19 5.93
C PRO A 38 -24.31 -8.25 6.86
N GLY A 39 -23.78 -7.08 7.23
CA GLY A 39 -22.61 -6.94 8.11
C GLY A 39 -21.24 -7.02 7.42
N GLU A 40 -21.19 -7.32 6.12
CA GLU A 40 -19.92 -7.46 5.38
C GLU A 40 -19.20 -6.13 5.24
N ALA A 41 -19.90 -5.09 4.76
CA ALA A 41 -19.35 -3.73 4.67
C ALA A 41 -18.86 -3.20 6.03
N ALA A 42 -19.65 -3.41 7.09
CA ALA A 42 -19.25 -3.02 8.45
C ALA A 42 -18.00 -3.78 8.94
N THR A 43 -17.86 -5.05 8.58
CA THR A 43 -16.68 -5.85 8.92
C THR A 43 -15.44 -5.35 8.20
N LEU A 44 -15.55 -5.05 6.90
CA LEU A 44 -14.44 -4.46 6.13
C LEU A 44 -14.07 -3.07 6.65
N ALA A 45 -15.06 -2.24 7.00
CA ALA A 45 -14.82 -0.93 7.63
C ALA A 45 -14.03 -1.05 8.94
N GLY A 46 -14.34 -2.05 9.78
CA GLY A 46 -13.61 -2.34 11.00
C GLY A 46 -12.16 -2.78 10.79
N GLY A 47 -11.82 -3.28 9.59
CA GLY A 47 -10.46 -3.66 9.21
C GLY A 47 -9.58 -2.48 8.76
N ILE A 48 -10.18 -1.34 8.37
CA ILE A 48 -9.46 -0.18 7.84
C ILE A 48 -8.42 0.35 8.84
N PRO A 49 -8.73 0.59 10.13
CA PRO A 49 -7.71 1.07 11.05
C PRO A 49 -6.49 0.14 11.10
N GLY A 50 -6.71 -1.18 11.03
CA GLY A 50 -5.63 -2.18 11.08
C GLY A 50 -4.64 -2.09 9.93
N VAL A 51 -5.08 -1.72 8.73
CA VAL A 51 -4.21 -1.55 7.54
C VAL A 51 -3.63 -0.14 7.40
N LEU A 52 -4.16 0.84 8.14
CA LEU A 52 -3.63 2.21 8.17
C LEU A 52 -2.62 2.44 9.30
N LEU A 53 -2.39 1.45 10.17
CA LEU A 53 -1.35 1.53 11.20
C LEU A 53 0.06 1.56 10.61
N ALA A 54 0.97 2.22 11.33
CA ALA A 54 2.39 2.34 10.96
C ALA A 54 3.14 1.03 10.70
N ALA A 55 2.77 -0.03 11.42
CA ALA A 55 3.41 -1.33 11.28
C ALA A 55 2.76 -2.23 10.22
N ALA A 56 1.61 -1.84 9.67
CA ALA A 56 0.89 -2.64 8.68
C ALA A 56 1.64 -2.73 7.36
N ASP A 57 1.39 -3.80 6.61
CA ASP A 57 1.85 -3.89 5.23
C ASP A 57 1.01 -2.93 4.35
N PRO A 58 1.63 -1.98 3.63
CA PRO A 58 0.88 -1.08 2.75
C PRO A 58 0.10 -1.81 1.64
N CYS A 59 0.50 -3.03 1.26
CA CYS A 59 -0.22 -3.82 0.26
C CYS A 59 -1.53 -4.41 0.81
N ASP A 60 -1.64 -4.64 2.13
CA ASP A 60 -2.89 -5.09 2.76
C ASP A 60 -3.98 -4.03 2.63
N LYS A 61 -3.62 -2.75 2.64
CA LYS A 61 -4.54 -1.63 2.40
C LYS A 61 -5.18 -1.72 1.01
N LEU A 62 -4.38 -2.01 -0.02
CA LEU A 62 -4.86 -2.14 -1.40
C LEU A 62 -5.75 -3.38 -1.56
N THR A 63 -5.35 -4.49 -0.93
CA THR A 63 -6.14 -5.72 -0.88
C THR A 63 -7.49 -5.49 -0.17
N LEU A 64 -7.52 -4.69 0.90
CA LEU A 64 -8.75 -4.33 1.57
C LEU A 64 -9.64 -3.46 0.67
N ALA A 65 -9.06 -2.49 -0.03
CA ALA A 65 -9.81 -1.67 -0.99
C ALA A 65 -10.43 -2.51 -2.12
N ASP A 66 -9.71 -3.52 -2.63
CA ASP A 66 -10.24 -4.47 -3.61
C ASP A 66 -11.44 -5.26 -3.06
N LYS A 67 -11.37 -5.71 -1.80
CA LYS A 67 -12.51 -6.38 -1.14
C LYS A 67 -13.72 -5.46 -1.01
N ILE A 68 -13.50 -4.18 -0.72
CA ILE A 68 -14.58 -3.19 -0.65
C ILE A 68 -15.18 -2.96 -2.04
N ALA A 69 -14.36 -2.80 -3.07
CA ALA A 69 -14.83 -2.66 -4.45
C ALA A 69 -15.63 -3.88 -4.93
N ALA A 70 -15.34 -5.07 -4.40
CA ALA A 70 -16.07 -6.30 -4.71
C ALA A 70 -17.45 -6.41 -4.03
N LEU A 71 -17.82 -5.51 -3.10
CA LEU A 71 -19.14 -5.54 -2.43
C LEU A 71 -20.30 -5.28 -3.40
N GLY A 72 -20.05 -4.60 -4.53
CA GLY A 72 -21.07 -4.28 -5.52
C GLY A 72 -20.58 -3.32 -6.60
N THR A 73 -21.47 -2.97 -7.53
CA THR A 73 -21.17 -2.09 -8.67
C THR A 73 -21.63 -0.65 -8.47
N GLY A 74 -22.06 -0.31 -7.25
CA GLY A 74 -22.52 1.04 -6.90
C GLY A 74 -21.39 2.07 -6.94
N ALA A 75 -21.71 3.29 -7.36
CA ALA A 75 -20.75 4.38 -7.36
C ALA A 75 -20.24 4.68 -5.94
N ASP A 76 -21.11 4.56 -4.94
CA ASP A 76 -20.78 4.68 -3.52
C ASP A 76 -19.75 3.64 -3.06
N VAL A 77 -19.89 2.39 -3.51
CA VAL A 77 -18.93 1.30 -3.23
C VAL A 77 -17.55 1.63 -3.81
N LEU A 78 -17.51 2.06 -5.08
CA LEU A 78 -16.26 2.43 -5.73
C LEU A 78 -15.61 3.65 -5.05
N GLU A 79 -16.37 4.71 -4.76
CA GLU A 79 -15.85 5.90 -4.09
C GLU A 79 -15.33 5.59 -2.68
N ALA A 80 -16.01 4.71 -1.93
CA ALA A 80 -15.53 4.26 -0.63
C ALA A 80 -14.21 3.45 -0.75
N ALA A 81 -14.11 2.57 -1.74
CA ALA A 81 -12.87 1.82 -2.01
C ALA A 81 -11.71 2.76 -2.42
N LYS A 82 -11.96 3.74 -3.30
CA LYS A 82 -10.99 4.78 -3.66
C LYS A 82 -10.51 5.55 -2.44
N GLY A 83 -11.43 5.90 -1.53
CA GLY A 83 -11.10 6.55 -0.26
C GLY A 83 -10.11 5.74 0.58
N VAL A 84 -10.22 4.42 0.61
CA VAL A 84 -9.26 3.54 1.31
C VAL A 84 -7.90 3.49 0.61
N VAL A 85 -7.86 3.47 -0.73
CA VAL A 85 -6.58 3.52 -1.47
C VAL A 85 -5.84 4.84 -1.20
N ALA A 86 -6.56 5.96 -1.29
CA ALA A 86 -6.03 7.30 -1.11
C ALA A 86 -5.72 7.64 0.36
N ALA A 87 -6.25 6.89 1.32
CA ALA A 87 -6.02 7.12 2.74
C ALA A 87 -4.53 7.06 3.08
N GLU A 88 -4.10 8.02 3.90
CA GLU A 88 -2.75 8.05 4.46
C GLU A 88 -2.54 6.86 5.39
N GLN A 89 -1.42 6.16 5.21
CA GLN A 89 -0.95 5.22 6.23
C GLN A 89 -0.18 5.99 7.28
N ASN A 90 -0.62 5.90 8.53
CA ASN A 90 -0.01 6.56 9.66
C ASN A 90 1.43 6.06 9.85
N PHE A 91 2.36 6.90 10.27
CA PHE A 91 3.68 6.46 10.71
C PHE A 91 4.16 7.25 11.92
N ASN A 92 5.09 6.67 12.69
CA ASN A 92 5.67 7.37 13.83
C ASN A 92 6.88 8.21 13.38
N PRO A 93 6.78 9.55 13.30
CA PRO A 93 7.87 10.42 12.85
C PRO A 93 9.09 10.42 13.77
N PHE A 94 8.98 9.86 14.98
CA PHE A 94 10.12 9.68 15.90
C PHE A 94 10.94 8.42 15.61
N VAL A 95 10.43 7.49 14.78
CA VAL A 95 11.07 6.20 14.48
C VAL A 95 11.42 6.08 13.00
N VAL A 96 10.57 6.60 12.11
CA VAL A 96 10.79 6.66 10.66
C VAL A 96 10.40 8.04 10.15
N SER A 97 11.08 8.54 9.11
CA SER A 97 10.83 9.89 8.57
C SER A 97 10.02 9.89 7.27
N VAL A 98 9.67 8.72 6.76
CA VAL A 98 8.99 8.54 5.47
C VAL A 98 7.96 7.41 5.57
N PRO A 99 6.87 7.45 4.77
CA PRO A 99 5.87 6.39 4.76
C PRO A 99 6.38 5.13 4.05
N SER A 100 5.65 4.03 4.22
CA SER A 100 5.83 2.82 3.42
C SER A 100 4.75 2.73 2.35
N ILE A 101 5.11 2.35 1.13
CA ILE A 101 4.21 2.27 -0.02
C ILE A 101 4.30 0.88 -0.66
N CYS A 102 3.17 0.35 -1.12
CA CYS A 102 3.11 -0.95 -1.77
C CYS A 102 3.81 -0.92 -3.14
N GLY A 103 4.74 -1.84 -3.34
CA GLY A 103 5.48 -2.08 -4.58
C GLY A 103 4.94 -3.25 -5.40
N ASP A 104 3.85 -3.90 -4.99
CA ASP A 104 3.24 -4.98 -5.78
C ASP A 104 2.46 -4.41 -6.96
N ALA A 105 2.93 -4.68 -8.18
CA ALA A 105 2.31 -4.19 -9.41
C ALA A 105 0.97 -4.87 -9.74
N SER A 106 0.67 -6.00 -9.09
CA SER A 106 -0.63 -6.67 -9.21
C SER A 106 -1.72 -6.02 -8.35
N LEU A 107 -1.35 -5.06 -7.49
CA LEU A 107 -2.27 -4.39 -6.57
C LEU A 107 -2.38 -2.87 -6.85
N PRO A 108 -3.58 -2.26 -6.69
CA PRO A 108 -4.87 -2.93 -6.52
C PRO A 108 -5.23 -3.79 -7.75
N ALA A 109 -5.91 -4.91 -7.54
CA ALA A 109 -6.36 -5.79 -8.61
C ALA A 109 -7.56 -5.20 -9.36
N THR A 110 -8.36 -4.37 -8.70
CA THR A 110 -9.51 -3.68 -9.30
C THR A 110 -9.00 -2.55 -10.21
N GLU A 111 -9.27 -2.66 -11.51
CA GLU A 111 -8.79 -1.71 -12.51
C GLU A 111 -9.16 -0.25 -12.20
N ALA A 112 -10.39 0.00 -11.74
CA ALA A 112 -10.88 1.33 -11.38
C ALA A 112 -10.19 1.96 -10.15
N LEU A 113 -9.42 1.18 -9.39
CA LEU A 113 -8.63 1.64 -8.25
C LEU A 113 -7.16 1.89 -8.61
N ARG A 114 -6.69 1.42 -9.78
CA ARG A 114 -5.31 1.59 -10.21
C ARG A 114 -5.04 3.05 -10.57
N GLY A 115 -3.81 3.51 -10.32
CA GLY A 115 -3.40 4.90 -10.60
C GLY A 115 -3.78 5.90 -9.52
N ILE A 116 -4.46 5.47 -8.45
CA ILE A 116 -4.74 6.29 -7.28
C ILE A 116 -3.54 6.20 -6.33
N VAL A 117 -3.05 7.37 -5.90
CA VAL A 117 -1.92 7.46 -4.97
C VAL A 117 -2.37 7.94 -3.59
N PRO A 118 -1.75 7.44 -2.51
CA PRO A 118 -2.16 7.79 -1.15
C PRO A 118 -1.66 9.16 -0.73
N LEU A 119 -2.40 9.77 0.20
CA LEU A 119 -1.90 10.88 1.01
C LEU A 119 -0.67 10.46 1.82
N VAL A 120 0.13 11.45 2.19
CA VAL A 120 1.32 11.31 3.05
C VAL A 120 1.35 12.41 4.11
N ASP A 121 1.92 12.10 5.29
CA ASP A 121 1.98 13.06 6.42
C ASP A 121 2.61 14.38 5.94
N PRO A 122 2.00 15.55 6.22
CA PRO A 122 2.53 16.85 5.83
C PRO A 122 3.98 17.13 6.27
N ALA A 123 4.49 16.46 7.30
CA ALA A 123 5.87 16.54 7.76
C ALA A 123 6.88 15.84 6.82
N VAL A 124 6.42 15.00 5.89
CA VAL A 124 7.29 14.36 4.88
C VAL A 124 7.70 15.40 3.85
N THR A 125 9.00 15.53 3.57
CA THR A 125 9.46 16.44 2.51
C THR A 125 8.86 16.04 1.16
N GLY A 126 8.21 17.00 0.48
CA GLY A 126 7.50 16.76 -0.78
C GLY A 126 6.03 16.36 -0.63
N SER A 127 5.51 16.31 0.60
CA SER A 127 4.11 15.96 0.91
C SER A 127 3.08 16.85 0.20
N ASP A 128 3.33 18.15 0.05
CA ASP A 128 2.40 19.05 -0.66
C ASP A 128 2.15 18.62 -2.11
N ALA A 129 3.21 18.21 -2.81
CA ALA A 129 3.11 17.73 -4.18
C ALA A 129 2.37 16.38 -4.23
N GLU A 130 2.71 15.45 -3.34
CA GLU A 130 2.06 14.15 -3.30
C GLU A 130 0.60 14.22 -2.88
N ASN A 131 0.26 15.08 -1.92
CA ASN A 131 -1.13 15.27 -1.49
C ASN A 131 -1.96 15.94 -2.59
N ALA A 132 -1.35 16.79 -3.43
CA ALA A 132 -1.99 17.30 -4.65
C ALA A 132 -2.16 16.20 -5.72
N ASN A 133 -1.17 15.30 -5.87
CA ASN A 133 -1.27 14.13 -6.74
C ASN A 133 -2.38 13.19 -6.28
N SER A 134 -2.50 12.91 -4.98
CA SER A 134 -3.56 12.08 -4.40
C SER A 134 -4.94 12.65 -4.70
N ALA A 135 -5.15 13.95 -4.45
CA ALA A 135 -6.40 14.64 -4.78
C ALA A 135 -6.73 14.60 -6.29
N THR A 136 -5.71 14.75 -7.14
CA THR A 136 -5.86 14.63 -8.60
C THR A 136 -6.25 13.22 -9.01
N SER A 137 -5.57 12.21 -8.46
CA SER A 137 -5.74 10.80 -8.80
C SER A 137 -7.10 10.24 -8.39
N LEU A 138 -7.72 10.78 -7.34
CA LEU A 138 -9.08 10.43 -6.94
C LEU A 138 -10.12 10.79 -8.02
N GLN A 139 -9.87 11.89 -8.75
CA GLN A 139 -10.75 12.36 -9.82
C GLN A 139 -10.36 11.76 -11.18
N ASN A 140 -9.06 11.72 -11.47
CA ASN A 140 -8.49 11.22 -12.70
C ASN A 140 -7.28 10.34 -12.36
N PRO A 141 -7.46 9.02 -12.19
CA PRO A 141 -6.36 8.13 -11.87
C PRO A 141 -5.24 8.21 -12.91
N PHE A 142 -4.00 8.14 -12.44
CA PHE A 142 -2.83 8.15 -13.31
C PHE A 142 -2.74 6.85 -14.12
N ASP A 143 -2.01 6.89 -15.24
CA ASP A 143 -1.67 5.66 -15.94
C ASP A 143 -0.77 4.80 -15.03
N ALA A 144 -1.27 3.61 -14.69
CA ALA A 144 -0.59 2.65 -13.85
C ALA A 144 -0.30 1.35 -14.59
N THR A 145 -0.36 1.32 -15.93
CA THR A 145 -0.20 0.09 -16.72
C THR A 145 1.13 -0.61 -16.39
N GLY A 146 1.04 -1.78 -15.75
CA GLY A 146 2.22 -2.53 -15.28
C GLY A 146 2.98 -1.93 -14.10
N LEU A 147 2.48 -0.86 -13.49
CA LEU A 147 3.11 -0.16 -12.36
C LEU A 147 2.42 -0.48 -11.03
N SER A 148 3.20 -0.59 -9.97
CA SER A 148 2.76 -0.53 -8.58
C SER A 148 2.41 0.89 -8.15
N VAL A 149 1.70 1.05 -7.03
CA VAL A 149 1.41 2.37 -6.45
C VAL A 149 2.70 3.15 -6.16
N ALA A 150 3.75 2.48 -5.67
CA ALA A 150 5.07 3.09 -5.50
C ALA A 150 5.63 3.65 -6.82
N GLU A 151 5.58 2.88 -7.90
CA GLU A 151 6.09 3.34 -9.20
C GLU A 151 5.24 4.46 -9.80
N VAL A 152 3.93 4.46 -9.56
CA VAL A 152 3.05 5.58 -9.93
C VAL A 152 3.44 6.86 -9.19
N MET A 153 3.65 6.80 -7.86
CA MET A 153 4.09 7.97 -7.08
C MET A 153 5.44 8.51 -7.58
N GLN A 154 6.40 7.60 -7.88
CA GLN A 154 7.70 7.97 -8.46
C GLN A 154 7.53 8.66 -9.83
N ALA A 155 6.65 8.13 -10.68
CA ALA A 155 6.36 8.73 -11.99
C ALA A 155 5.73 10.12 -11.85
N GLN A 156 5.00 10.40 -10.76
CA GLN A 156 4.46 11.73 -10.43
C GLN A 156 5.43 12.62 -9.62
N GLY A 157 6.70 12.20 -9.50
CA GLY A 157 7.77 13.02 -8.92
C GLY A 157 7.89 12.94 -7.41
N PHE A 158 7.20 12.02 -6.74
CA PHE A 158 7.38 11.77 -5.31
C PHE A 158 8.11 10.43 -5.09
N SER A 159 9.24 10.47 -4.39
CA SER A 159 10.04 9.28 -4.09
C SER A 159 10.50 9.21 -2.64
N ASN A 160 9.96 10.07 -1.77
CA ASN A 160 10.37 10.17 -0.37
C ASN A 160 9.60 9.16 0.51
N PHE A 161 9.78 7.88 0.21
CA PHE A 161 9.12 6.75 0.87
C PHE A 161 9.95 5.47 0.80
N THR A 162 9.56 4.47 1.58
CA THR A 162 10.10 3.10 1.50
C THR A 162 9.15 2.20 0.74
N VAL A 163 9.64 1.37 -0.18
CA VAL A 163 8.82 0.37 -0.88
C VAL A 163 8.72 -0.90 -0.03
N LYS A 164 7.50 -1.43 0.13
CA LYS A 164 7.21 -2.75 0.73
C LYS A 164 6.31 -3.56 -0.20
N GLY A 165 6.32 -4.88 -0.07
CA GLY A 165 5.68 -5.78 -1.04
C GLY A 165 6.59 -6.09 -2.23
N GLN A 166 6.32 -7.19 -2.93
CA GLN A 166 7.20 -7.67 -4.00
C GLN A 166 7.08 -6.77 -5.24
N ALA A 167 8.12 -5.99 -5.54
CA ALA A 167 8.25 -5.32 -6.83
C ALA A 167 8.29 -6.38 -7.94
N ALA A 168 7.29 -6.37 -8.83
CA ALA A 168 7.31 -7.18 -10.03
C ALA A 168 8.49 -6.72 -10.91
N GLY A 169 9.62 -7.41 -10.81
CA GLY A 169 10.79 -7.13 -11.65
C GLY A 169 11.79 -6.13 -11.07
N GLY A 170 12.28 -6.38 -9.85
CA GLY A 170 13.71 -6.26 -9.53
C GLY A 170 14.50 -5.03 -10.04
N ALA A 171 13.92 -3.83 -10.02
CA ALA A 171 14.65 -2.59 -10.22
C ALA A 171 14.31 -1.64 -9.09
N ALA A 172 15.15 -1.63 -8.05
CA ALA A 172 15.24 -0.53 -7.11
C ALA A 172 15.69 0.73 -7.88
N ALA A 173 14.76 1.45 -8.49
CA ALA A 173 14.97 2.78 -9.02
C ALA A 173 14.58 3.78 -7.92
N GLY A 174 15.58 4.38 -7.28
CA GLY A 174 15.37 5.41 -6.24
C GLY A 174 16.13 5.16 -4.93
N GLY A 175 17.34 4.60 -4.99
CA GLY A 175 18.21 4.50 -3.83
C GLY A 175 18.75 5.87 -3.40
N ASN A 176 18.08 6.54 -2.46
CA ASN A 176 18.73 7.40 -1.49
C ASN A 176 18.83 6.66 -0.15
N ALA A 177 19.50 5.51 -0.18
CA ALA A 177 19.89 4.80 1.04
C ALA A 177 21.06 5.57 1.68
N ASN A 178 20.74 6.55 2.53
CA ASN A 178 21.69 6.98 3.56
C ASN A 178 21.72 5.86 4.61
N ALA A 179 22.66 4.93 4.41
CA ALA A 179 22.89 3.76 5.26
C ALA A 179 23.22 4.19 6.70
N GLY A 180 22.21 4.12 7.58
CA GLY A 180 22.38 4.07 9.02
C GLY A 180 22.61 2.62 9.45
N ASN A 181 23.87 2.28 9.74
CA ASN A 181 24.28 1.01 10.36
C ASN A 181 23.40 0.66 11.58
N ASN A 182 22.97 -0.59 11.71
CA ASN A 182 22.91 -1.32 12.98
C ASN A 182 22.64 -2.83 12.78
N ASN A 183 23.75 -3.58 12.77
CA ASN A 183 24.02 -4.86 13.43
C ASN A 183 22.85 -5.75 13.92
N GLY A 184 22.82 -6.99 13.39
CA GLY A 184 22.50 -8.18 14.17
C GLY A 184 21.25 -8.96 13.74
N ASN A 185 21.40 -9.93 12.83
CA ASN A 185 21.10 -11.35 13.12
C ASN A 185 21.46 -12.23 11.90
N ALA A 186 22.71 -12.71 11.84
CA ALA A 186 23.09 -13.76 10.90
C ALA A 186 22.59 -15.11 11.43
N ASN A 187 21.44 -15.58 10.97
CA ASN A 187 21.06 -16.99 11.14
C ASN A 187 21.56 -17.79 9.94
N THR A 188 22.82 -18.19 9.99
CA THR A 188 23.40 -19.24 9.16
C THR A 188 22.93 -20.60 9.67
N GLY A 189 22.06 -21.27 8.91
CA GLY A 189 21.67 -22.65 9.24
C GLY A 189 20.64 -23.24 8.27
N ASN A 190 21.11 -23.79 7.15
CA ASN A 190 20.82 -25.18 6.79
C ASN A 190 21.64 -25.59 5.56
N ALA A 191 22.75 -26.28 5.83
CA ALA A 191 23.44 -27.11 4.87
C ALA A 191 22.56 -28.32 4.53
N ASN A 192 22.22 -28.51 3.26
CA ASN A 192 21.75 -29.80 2.75
C ASN A 192 22.71 -30.29 1.66
N THR A 193 23.84 -30.82 2.09
CA THR A 193 24.72 -31.67 1.29
C THR A 193 24.36 -33.13 1.54
N GLY A 194 23.93 -33.82 0.47
CA GLY A 194 24.03 -35.27 0.37
C GLY A 194 22.71 -36.01 0.15
N ASN A 195 22.39 -36.31 -1.11
CA ASN A 195 22.30 -37.71 -1.48
C ASN A 195 22.59 -37.89 -2.97
N ALA A 196 23.80 -38.35 -3.27
CA ALA A 196 24.15 -38.91 -4.56
C ALA A 196 23.48 -40.29 -4.67
N ASN A 197 22.67 -40.51 -5.71
CA ASN A 197 22.39 -41.87 -6.16
C ASN A 197 22.48 -41.91 -7.69
N ASN A 198 23.70 -42.22 -8.13
CA ASN A 198 24.03 -42.59 -9.49
C ASN A 198 23.55 -44.03 -9.67
N ASN A 199 22.51 -44.27 -10.47
CA ASN A 199 22.23 -45.61 -10.99
C ASN A 199 22.33 -45.59 -12.51
N GLN A 200 23.55 -45.85 -12.97
CA GLN A 200 23.85 -46.28 -14.32
C GLN A 200 23.21 -47.66 -14.52
N ASN A 201 22.30 -47.80 -15.48
CA ASN A 201 22.17 -49.10 -16.14
C ASN A 201 22.11 -48.93 -17.65
N ASN A 202 23.13 -49.52 -18.26
CA ASN A 202 23.49 -49.48 -19.67
C ASN A 202 22.83 -50.69 -20.36
N GLY A 203 21.74 -50.46 -21.09
CA GLY A 203 21.04 -51.48 -21.87
C GLY A 203 21.43 -51.43 -23.35
N ASN A 204 22.44 -52.20 -23.73
CA ASN A 204 22.99 -52.34 -25.07
C ASN A 204 22.13 -53.25 -25.98
N LYS A 205 21.72 -52.73 -27.15
CA LYS A 205 21.54 -53.34 -28.50
C LYS A 205 20.68 -54.60 -28.72
N ASN A 206 19.91 -54.48 -29.81
CA ASN A 206 19.49 -55.48 -30.81
C ASN A 206 18.40 -56.50 -30.42
N ASN A 207 17.26 -56.45 -31.14
CA ASN A 207 17.08 -57.39 -32.23
C ASN A 207 16.00 -56.97 -33.24
N ASN A 208 16.34 -57.23 -34.49
CA ASN A 208 15.59 -57.00 -35.71
C ASN A 208 14.85 -58.31 -36.08
N ASN A 209 13.74 -58.14 -36.80
CA ASN A 209 12.91 -59.14 -37.49
C ASN A 209 13.61 -60.43 -37.97
N ASN A 210 13.04 -61.59 -37.59
CA ASN A 210 12.58 -62.73 -38.43
C ASN A 210 12.53 -64.02 -37.60
#